data_AF-A0A7C3LFM8-F1
#
_entry.id   AF-A0A7C3LFM8-F1
#
_cell.length_a   1.000
_cell.length_b   1.000
_cell.length_c   1.000
_cell.angle_alpha   90.00
_cell.angle_beta   90.00
_cell.angle_gamma   90.00
#
_symmetry.space_group_name_H-M   'P 1'
#
loop_
_entity.id
_entity.type
_entity.pdbx_description
1 polymer ?
#
loop_
_entity_poly.entity_id
_entity_poly.type
_entity_poly.pdbx_seq_one_letter_code
_entity_poly.pdbx_strand_id
1 'polypeptide(L)' 'MAKSYKRRKPKKKPPPVSRHDQIYKRKRSTAEKVMLIMGILIAISMLLSLVVNLASNQF' A
#
# COMPACT_ATOMS: atom_id res chain seq x y z
N MET A 1 -8.64 26.15 -51.71
CA MET A 1 -8.97 26.60 -50.33
C MET A 1 -8.35 25.62 -49.34
N ALA A 2 -7.17 25.91 -48.79
CA ALA A 2 -6.45 24.98 -47.93
C ALA A 2 -7.06 25.01 -46.51
N LYS A 3 -7.59 23.87 -46.04
CA LYS A 3 -8.13 23.73 -44.68
C LYS A 3 -6.97 23.84 -43.68
N SER A 4 -6.81 25.02 -43.08
CA SER A 4 -5.91 25.25 -41.95
C SER A 4 -6.38 24.41 -40.75
N TYR A 5 -5.66 23.32 -40.48
CA TYR A 5 -5.93 22.46 -39.34
C TYR A 5 -5.49 23.20 -38.06
N LYS A 6 -6.45 23.63 -37.24
CA LYS A 6 -6.15 24.27 -35.94
C LYS A 6 -5.30 23.31 -35.10
N ARG A 7 -4.00 23.60 -34.96
CA ARG A 7 -3.10 22.87 -34.06
C ARG A 7 -3.69 22.88 -32.65
N ARG A 8 -3.93 21.70 -32.07
CA ARG A 8 -4.34 21.55 -30.67
C ARG A 8 -3.22 22.15 -29.80
N LYS A 9 -3.53 23.17 -29.00
CA LYS A 9 -2.58 23.73 -28.03
C LYS A 9 -2.17 22.61 -27.06
N PRO A 10 -0.88 22.43 -26.74
CA PRO A 10 -0.47 21.44 -25.75
C PRO A 10 -1.15 21.77 -24.42
N LYS A 11 -1.86 20.79 -23.85
CA LYS A 11 -2.49 20.93 -22.54
C LYS A 11 -1.41 21.34 -21.54
N LYS A 12 -1.67 22.42 -20.78
CA LYS A 12 -0.78 22.89 -19.71
C LYS A 12 -0.38 21.69 -18.84
N LYS A 13 0.92 21.54 -18.57
CA LYS A 13 1.44 20.48 -17.71
C LYS A 13 0.70 20.52 -16.36
N PRO A 14 0.34 19.37 -15.77
CA PRO A 14 -0.26 19.36 -14.45
C PRO A 14 0.66 20.08 -13.44
N PRO A 15 0.10 20.78 -12.45
CA PRO A 15 0.90 21.48 -11.45
C PRO A 15 1.84 20.48 -10.74
N PRO A 16 3.05 20.91 -10.36
CA PRO A 16 3.96 20.05 -9.63
C PRO A 16 3.32 19.63 -8.30
N VAL A 17 2.97 18.35 -8.20
CA VAL A 17 2.42 17.78 -6.96
C VAL A 17 3.55 17.73 -5.94
N SER A 18 3.34 18.29 -4.75
CA SER A 18 4.34 18.33 -3.68
C SER A 18 4.84 16.91 -3.37
N ARG A 19 6.13 16.75 -3.04
CA ARG A 19 6.69 15.44 -2.68
C ARG A 19 6.00 14.84 -1.45
N HIS A 20 5.59 15.69 -0.51
CA HIS A 20 4.80 15.27 0.65
C HIS A 20 3.46 14.66 0.24
N ASP A 21 2.70 15.33 -0.63
CA ASP A 21 1.42 14.79 -1.12
C ASP A 21 1.59 13.46 -1.87
N GLN A 22 2.71 13.26 -2.57
CA GLN A 22 3.00 12.00 -3.26
C GLN A 22 3.29 10.84 -2.29
N ILE A 23 3.96 11.11 -1.17
CA ILE A 23 4.25 10.09 -0.15
C ILE A 23 2.96 9.69 0.57
N TYR A 24 2.14 10.66 0.97
CA TYR A 24 0.87 10.40 1.67
C TYR A 24 -0.18 9.72 0.77
N LYS A 25 -0.18 10.01 -0.54
CA LYS A 25 -1.09 9.36 -1.51
C LYS A 25 -0.49 8.09 -2.13
N ARG A 26 0.68 7.63 -1.68
CA ARG A 26 1.30 6.43 -2.22
C ARG A 26 0.45 5.21 -1.87
N LYS A 27 -0.07 4.53 -2.89
CA LYS A 27 -0.78 3.26 -2.69
C LYS A 27 0.19 2.26 -2.07
N ARG A 28 -0.23 1.61 -0.98
CA ARG A 28 0.57 0.54 -0.35
C ARG A 28 0.90 -0.53 -1.38
N SER A 29 2.18 -0.90 -1.43
CA SER A 29 2.67 -1.97 -2.30
C SER A 29 2.07 -3.31 -1.88
N THR A 30 1.91 -4.25 -2.82
CA THR A 30 1.52 -5.63 -2.51
C THR A 30 2.45 -6.25 -1.45
N ALA A 31 3.76 -5.95 -1.52
CA ALA A 31 4.73 -6.41 -0.52
C ALA A 31 4.43 -5.87 0.90
N GLU A 32 4.05 -4.59 1.01
CA GLU A 32 3.68 -4.00 2.31
C GLU A 32 2.42 -4.63 2.89
N LYS A 33 1.43 -4.95 2.04
CA LYS A 33 0.22 -5.67 2.46
C LYS A 33 0.55 -7.09 2.93
N VAL A 34 1.41 -7.81 2.20
CA VAL A 34 1.85 -9.16 2.57
C VAL A 34 2.63 -9.14 3.88
N MET A 35 3.56 -8.20 4.07
CA MET A 35 4.30 -8.06 5.34
C MET A 35 3.36 -7.83 6.54
N LEU A 36 2.32 -7.00 6.37
CA LEU A 36 1.31 -6.80 7.42
C LEU A 36 0.55 -8.09 7.75
N ILE A 37 0.11 -8.83 6.73
CA ILE A 37 -0.62 -10.10 6.93
C ILE A 37 0.28 -11.12 7.64
N MET A 38 1.54 -11.25 7.20
CA MET A 38 2.50 -12.17 7.83
C MET A 38 2.77 -11.80 9.28
N GLY A 39 2.90 -10.51 9.60
CA GLY A 39 3.07 -10.05 10.97
C GLY A 39 1.89 -10.43 11.88
N ILE A 40 0.66 -10.31 11.38
CA ILE A 40 -0.55 -10.72 12.10
C ILE A 40 -0.57 -12.24 12.33
N LEU A 41 -0.25 -13.03 11.30
CA LEU A 41 -0.20 -14.49 11.40
C LEU A 41 0.83 -14.96 12.46
N ILE A 42 2.01 -14.34 12.49
CA ILE A 42 3.04 -14.65 13.48
C ILE A 42 2.54 -14.33 14.90
N ALA A 43 1.92 -13.17 15.12
CA ALA A 43 1.37 -12.80 16.42
C ALA A 43 0.31 -13.80 16.92
N ILE A 44 -0.58 -14.23 16.02
CA ILE A 44 -1.58 -15.27 16.33
C ILE A 44 -0.90 -16.60 16.70
N SER A 45 0.13 -17.00 15.95
CA SER A 45 0.85 -18.25 16.23
C SER A 45 1.54 -18.26 17.59
N MET A 46 2.13 -17.13 18.00
CA MET A 46 2.73 -16.98 19.33
C MET A 46 1.68 -17.07 20.43
N LEU A 47 0.52 -16.44 20.23
CA LEU A 47 -0.56 -16.44 21.22
C LEU A 47 -1.15 -17.84 21.40
N LEU A 48 -1.36 -18.58 20.31
CA LEU A 48 -1.77 -19.99 20.35
C LEU A 48 -0.73 -20.87 21.05
N SER A 49 0.56 -20.65 20.79
CA SER A 49 1.63 -21.41 21.44
C SER A 49 1.62 -21.23 22.96
N LEU A 50 1.37 -20.00 23.44
CA LEU A 50 1.23 -19.72 24.87
C LEU A 50 0.02 -20.41 25.48
N VAL A 51 -1.13 -20.38 24.79
CA VAL A 51 -2.36 -21.04 25.26
C VAL A 51 -2.18 -22.56 25.35
N VAL A 52 -1.58 -23.17 24.32
CA VAL A 52 -1.28 -24.61 24.32
C VAL A 52 -0.32 -24.97 25.44
N ASN A 53 0.77 -24.21 25.62
CA ASN A 53 1.72 -24.47 26.70
C ASN A 53 1.08 -24.33 28.10
N LEU A 54 0.18 -23.35 28.27
CA LEU A 54 -0.56 -23.19 29.52
C LEU A 54 -1.52 -24.37 29.78
N ALA A 55 -2.21 -24.84 28.74
CA ALA A 55 -3.11 -25.98 28.85
C ALA A 55 -2.36 -27.30 29.15
N SER A 56 -1.18 -27.49 28.56
CA SER A 56 -0.33 -28.67 28.81
C SER A 56 0.23 -28.72 30.24
N ASN A 57 0.48 -27.56 30.86
CA ASN A 57 1.01 -27.49 32.23
C ASN A 57 -0.07 -27.63 33.33
N GLN A 58 -1.34 -27.71 32.95
CA GLN A 58 -2.48 -27.88 33.88
C GLN A 58 -2.94 -29.35 34.02
N PHE A 59 -2.42 -30.25 33.17
CA PHE A 59 -2.59 -31.71 33.24
C PHE A 59 -1.36 -32.36 33.87
#